data_AF-A0A6S7J767-F1
#
_entry.id   AF-A0A6S7J767-F1
#
_cell.length_a   1.000
_cell.length_b   1.000
_cell.length_c   1.000
_cell.angle_alpha   90.00
_cell.angle_beta   90.00
_cell.angle_gamma   90.00
#
_symmetry.space_group_name_H-M   'P 1'
#
loop_
_entity.id
_entity.type
_entity.pdbx_description
1 polymer ?
#
loop_
_entity_poly.entity_id
_entity_poly.type
_entity_poly.pdbx_seq_one_letter_code
_entity_poly.pdbx_strand_id
1 'polypeptide(L)'
;MGGFDGAGTCELVDLFLLSILPPEYRNDIGLYTDDGLAAFDKQPRAIENIKKQICRTFNEHNLKITIEANKKCVNYLEATFDLRTSSFKPYMKPGNTLQ
;
A
#
# COMPACT_ATOMS: atom_id res chain seq x y z
N MET A 1 17.36 -11.03 -0.46
CA MET A 1 17.35 -9.62 0.00
C MET A 1 18.53 -9.44 0.94
N GLY A 2 19.39 -8.43 0.70
CA GLY A 2 20.60 -8.22 1.49
C GLY A 2 21.79 -7.76 0.65
N GLY A 3 21.62 -6.69 -0.13
CA GLY A 3 22.76 -5.94 -0.67
C GLY A 3 23.18 -4.89 0.35
N PHE A 4 24.49 -4.65 0.49
CA PHE A 4 25.00 -3.50 1.25
C PHE A 4 24.27 -2.23 0.77
N ASP A 5 23.62 -1.51 1.69
CA ASP A 5 22.85 -0.27 1.45
C ASP A 5 21.49 -0.39 0.71
N GLY A 6 20.92 -1.59 0.62
CA GLY A 6 19.60 -1.79 -0.01
C GLY A 6 18.45 -1.06 0.70
N ALA A 7 18.48 -0.98 2.03
CA ALA A 7 17.39 -0.38 2.80
C ALA A 7 17.26 1.14 2.57
N GLY A 8 18.38 1.89 2.63
CA GLY A 8 18.38 3.34 2.40
C GLY A 8 18.03 3.71 0.95
N THR A 9 18.52 2.92 0.00
CA THR A 9 18.16 3.11 -1.43
C THR A 9 16.68 2.88 -1.68
N CYS A 10 16.08 1.85 -1.05
CA CYS A 10 14.63 1.60 -1.16
C CYS A 10 13.80 2.74 -0.57
N GLU A 11 14.17 3.27 0.60
CA GLU A 11 13.43 4.37 1.24
C GLU A 11 13.41 5.62 0.35
N LEU A 12 14.53 5.96 -0.29
CA LEU A 12 14.58 7.07 -1.25
C LEU A 12 13.71 6.83 -2.48
N VAL A 13 13.67 5.60 -2.99
CA VAL A 13 12.79 5.24 -4.12
C VAL A 13 11.32 5.33 -3.71
N ASP A 14 10.94 4.83 -2.53
CA ASP A 14 9.57 4.93 -2.01
C ASP A 14 9.13 6.39 -1.85
N LEU A 15 10.00 7.24 -1.30
CA LEU A 15 9.76 8.69 -1.19
C LEU A 15 9.63 9.37 -2.55
N PHE A 16 10.47 9.00 -3.52
CA PHE A 16 10.36 9.50 -4.89
C PHE A 16 9.02 9.09 -5.52
N LEU A 17 8.61 7.83 -5.38
CA LEU A 17 7.34 7.34 -5.91
C LEU A 17 6.12 7.98 -5.24
N LEU A 18 6.19 8.26 -3.94
CA LEU A 18 5.17 9.06 -3.25
C LEU A 18 5.16 10.52 -3.73
N SER A 19 6.32 11.07 -4.09
CA SER A 19 6.43 12.48 -4.52
C SER A 19 5.77 12.76 -5.87
N ILE A 20 5.77 11.77 -6.79
CA ILE A 20 5.17 11.87 -8.14
C ILE A 20 3.65 11.68 -8.13
N LEU A 21 3.09 11.13 -7.05
CA LEU A 21 1.65 11.03 -6.89
C LEU A 21 1.03 12.42 -6.64
N PRO A 22 -0.25 12.62 -7.04
CA PRO A 22 -0.98 13.85 -6.74
C PRO A 22 -0.85 14.26 -5.26
N PRO A 23 -0.60 15.55 -4.97
CA PRO A 23 -0.41 16.02 -3.60
C PRO A 23 -1.56 15.67 -2.66
N GLU A 24 -2.79 15.60 -3.18
CA GLU A 24 -3.99 15.22 -2.44
C GLU A 24 -3.98 13.78 -1.91
N TYR A 25 -3.10 12.89 -2.40
CA TYR A 25 -3.00 11.50 -1.97
C TYR A 25 -1.88 11.24 -0.95
N ARG A 26 -0.99 12.21 -0.72
CA ARG A 26 0.27 11.99 0.02
C ARG A 26 0.09 11.52 1.46
N ASN A 27 -1.00 11.92 2.12
CA ASN A 27 -1.27 11.53 3.51
C ASN A 27 -2.06 10.22 3.62
N ASP A 28 -2.62 9.75 2.51
CA ASP A 28 -3.53 8.61 2.45
C ASP A 28 -2.85 7.34 1.92
N ILE A 29 -1.60 7.45 1.45
CA ILE A 29 -0.83 6.36 0.85
C ILE A 29 0.52 6.21 1.57
N GLY A 30 0.85 4.98 1.95
CA GLY A 30 2.19 4.58 2.41
C GLY A 30 2.76 3.48 1.51
N LEU A 31 4.07 3.54 1.28
CA LEU A 31 4.84 2.50 0.59
C LEU A 31 5.89 1.97 1.55
N TYR A 32 6.16 0.67 1.45
CA TYR A 32 7.25 0.00 2.13
C TYR A 32 7.80 -1.05 1.17
N THR A 33 8.97 -0.75 0.58
CA THR A 33 9.64 -1.60 -0.40
C THR A 33 8.77 -1.93 -1.61
N ASP A 34 8.24 -3.13 -1.65
CA ASP A 34 7.40 -3.70 -2.71
C ASP A 34 5.91 -3.64 -2.37
N ASP A 35 5.56 -3.37 -1.11
CA ASP A 35 4.20 -3.33 -0.60
C ASP A 35 3.70 -1.90 -0.39
N GLY A 36 2.48 -1.62 -0.83
CA GLY A 36 1.80 -0.34 -0.62
C GLY A 36 0.45 -0.50 0.05
N LEU A 37 0.07 0.48 0.88
CA LEU A 37 -1.25 0.58 1.48
C LEU A 37 -1.82 1.98 1.31
N ALA A 38 -3.10 2.04 0.95
CA ALA A 38 -3.83 3.30 0.80
C ALA A 38 -5.19 3.24 1.48
N ALA A 39 -5.59 4.33 2.15
CA ALA A 39 -6.88 4.45 2.80
C ALA A 39 -7.56 5.76 2.38
N PHE A 40 -8.71 5.66 1.71
CA PHE A 40 -9.47 6.81 1.24
C PHE A 40 -10.92 6.70 1.66
N ASP A 41 -11.49 7.80 2.15
CA ASP A 41 -12.94 7.93 2.39
C ASP A 41 -13.63 8.51 1.14
N LYS A 42 -13.86 7.67 0.13
CA LYS A 42 -14.55 8.04 -1.11
C LYS A 42 -15.45 6.91 -1.60
N GLN A 43 -16.38 7.23 -2.51
CA GLN A 43 -17.25 6.22 -3.12
C GLN A 43 -16.43 5.19 -3.92
N PRO A 44 -16.88 3.91 -4.00
CA PRO A 44 -16.13 2.84 -4.66
C PRO A 44 -15.71 3.15 -6.10
N ARG A 45 -16.56 3.85 -6.85
CA ARG A 45 -16.26 4.30 -8.22
C ARG A 45 -15.10 5.29 -8.27
N ALA A 46 -15.02 6.21 -7.31
CA ALA A 46 -13.92 7.15 -7.20
C ALA A 46 -12.61 6.42 -6.83
N ILE A 47 -12.68 5.41 -5.94
CA ILE A 47 -11.54 4.56 -5.60
C ILE A 47 -10.98 3.83 -6.83
N GLU A 48 -11.85 3.27 -7.68
CA GLU A 48 -11.39 2.61 -8.92
C GLU A 48 -10.71 3.58 -9.90
N ASN A 49 -11.17 4.85 -9.95
CA ASN A 49 -10.52 5.88 -10.75
C ASN A 49 -9.14 6.25 -10.18
N ILE A 50 -9.03 6.42 -8.86
CA ILE A 50 -7.76 6.68 -8.16
C ILE A 50 -6.78 5.53 -8.42
N LYS A 51 -7.23 4.28 -8.26
CA LYS A 51 -6.44 3.09 -8.58
C LYS A 51 -5.87 3.13 -10.01
N LYS A 52 -6.70 3.44 -11.01
CA LYS A 52 -6.24 3.56 -12.41
C LYS A 52 -5.19 4.66 -12.59
N GLN A 53 -5.38 5.79 -11.91
CA GLN A 53 -4.44 6.90 -11.95
C GLN A 53 -3.09 6.50 -11.34
N ILE A 54 -3.07 5.89 -10.15
CA ILE A 54 -1.85 5.41 -9.50
C ILE A 54 -1.14 4.37 -10.38
N CYS A 55 -1.87 3.36 -10.90
CA CYS A 55 -1.29 2.37 -11.81
C CYS A 55 -0.68 3.01 -13.06
N ARG A 56 -1.30 4.06 -13.62
CA ARG A 56 -0.76 4.79 -14.76
C ARG A 56 0.53 5.54 -14.39
N THR A 57 0.53 6.28 -13.29
CA THR A 57 1.71 7.04 -12.82
C THR A 57 2.93 6.15 -12.59
N PHE A 58 2.73 4.97 -12.00
CA PHE A 58 3.81 3.99 -11.82
C PHE A 58 4.28 3.42 -13.17
N ASN A 59 3.36 3.12 -14.09
CA ASN A 59 3.68 2.59 -15.42
C ASN A 59 4.48 3.61 -16.26
N GLU A 60 4.22 4.92 -16.11
CA GLU A 60 5.01 5.99 -16.73
C GLU A 60 6.50 5.97 -16.29
N HIS A 61 6.79 5.33 -15.15
CA HIS A 61 8.14 5.09 -14.62
C HIS A 61 8.61 3.64 -14.83
N ASN A 62 7.97 2.90 -15.74
CA ASN A 62 8.24 1.48 -16.04
C ASN A 62 8.01 0.53 -14.84
N LEU A 63 7.23 0.94 -13.85
CA LEU A 63 6.85 0.11 -12.71
C LEU A 63 5.44 -0.44 -12.90
N LYS A 64 5.31 -1.77 -12.86
CA LYS A 64 4.02 -2.45 -12.92
C LYS A 64 3.58 -2.83 -11.52
N ILE A 65 2.51 -2.20 -11.04
CA ILE A 65 1.89 -2.49 -9.75
C ILE A 65 0.50 -3.10 -9.92
N THR A 66 0.05 -3.84 -8.92
CA THR A 66 -1.31 -4.37 -8.83
C THR A 66 -1.95 -3.82 -7.57
N ILE A 67 -3.16 -3.27 -7.69
CA ILE A 67 -3.91 -2.70 -6.56
C ILE A 67 -5.23 -3.44 -6.41
N GLU A 68 -5.48 -3.94 -5.21
CA GLU A 68 -6.77 -4.46 -4.79
C GLU A 68 -7.55 -3.35 -4.06
N ALA A 69 -8.53 -2.76 -4.74
CA ALA A 69 -9.31 -1.65 -4.24
C ALA A 69 -10.56 -2.11 -3.45
N ASN A 70 -11.18 -1.17 -2.73
CA ASN A 70 -12.47 -1.36 -2.06
C ASN A 70 -12.49 -2.46 -0.98
N LYS A 71 -11.32 -2.80 -0.42
CA LYS A 71 -11.19 -3.71 0.72
C LYS A 71 -11.41 -2.95 2.03
N LYS A 72 -12.21 -3.55 2.92
CA LYS A 72 -12.39 -3.06 4.31
C LYS A 72 -11.48 -3.75 5.32
N CYS A 73 -10.91 -4.88 4.94
CA CYS A 73 -10.00 -5.67 5.75
C CYS A 73 -8.81 -6.08 4.88
N VAL A 74 -7.60 -5.78 5.33
CA VAL A 74 -6.37 -5.98 4.58
C VAL A 74 -5.26 -6.48 5.49
N ASN A 75 -4.34 -7.26 4.92
CA ASN A 75 -3.08 -7.59 5.57
C ASN A 75 -2.00 -6.70 4.94
N TYR A 76 -1.19 -6.07 5.77
CA TYR A 76 -0.07 -5.24 5.34
C TYR A 76 1.07 -5.46 6.33
N LEU A 77 2.22 -5.89 5.80
CA LEU A 77 3.35 -6.36 6.61
C LEU A 77 2.91 -7.45 7.59
N GLU A 78 3.17 -7.26 8.89
CA GLU A 78 2.82 -8.21 9.96
C GLU A 78 1.49 -7.88 10.67
N ALA A 79 0.65 -7.04 10.07
CA ALA A 79 -0.61 -6.60 10.68
C ALA A 79 -1.82 -6.82 9.76
N THR A 80 -2.94 -7.17 10.37
CA THR A 80 -4.27 -7.14 9.76
C THR A 80 -5.01 -5.90 10.25
N PHE A 81 -5.48 -5.07 9.33
CA PHE A 81 -6.30 -3.90 9.59
C PHE A 81 -7.75 -4.16 9.18
N ASP A 82 -8.72 -3.76 10.00
CA ASP A 82 -10.15 -3.86 9.69
C ASP A 82 -10.88 -2.55 10.00
N LEU A 83 -11.33 -1.89 8.94
CA LEU A 83 -12.08 -0.63 9.00
C LEU A 83 -13.51 -0.80 9.53
N ARG A 84 -14.08 -2.01 9.46
CA ARG A 84 -15.45 -2.26 9.96
C ARG A 84 -15.51 -2.17 11.48
N THR A 85 -14.44 -2.61 12.12
CA THR A 85 -14.30 -2.65 13.58
C THR A 85 -13.33 -1.60 14.11
N SER A 86 -12.67 -0.83 13.22
CA SER A 86 -11.61 0.11 13.57
C SER A 86 -10.50 -0.54 14.43
N SER A 87 -10.11 -1.77 14.08
CA SER A 87 -9.16 -2.57 14.85
C SER A 87 -7.96 -2.98 14.01
N PHE A 88 -6.81 -3.16 14.66
CA PHE A 88 -5.65 -3.83 14.09
C PHE A 88 -5.24 -5.00 14.98
N LYS A 89 -4.66 -6.04 14.38
CA LYS A 89 -4.11 -7.20 15.10
C LYS A 89 -2.90 -7.77 14.35
N PRO A 90 -2.00 -8.48 15.03
CA PRO A 90 -0.94 -9.22 14.35
C PRO A 90 -1.52 -10.15 13.28
N TYR A 91 -0.86 -10.21 12.12
CA TYR A 91 -1.22 -11.14 11.07
C TYR A 91 -0.98 -12.57 11.54
N MET A 92 -2.00 -13.42 11.40
CA MET A 92 -1.90 -14.84 11.68
C MET A 92 -2.05 -15.62 10.37
N LYS A 93 -1.04 -16.43 10.04
CA LYS A 93 -1.14 -17.36 8.91
C LYS A 93 -2.30 -18.34 9.14
N PRO A 94 -3.05 -18.72 8.10
CA PRO A 94 -4.06 -19.76 8.21
C PRO A 94 -3.46 -21.04 8.80
N GLY A 95 -4.09 -21.58 9.84
CA GLY A 95 -3.62 -22.79 10.54
C GLY A 95 -2.70 -22.54 11.75
N ASN A 96 -2.37 -21.28 12.08
CA ASN A 96 -1.64 -20.97 13.30
C ASN A 96 -2.60 -20.99 14.50
N THR A 97 -2.50 -22.02 15.36
CA THR A 97 -3.20 -22.09 16.65
C THR A 97 -2.35 -21.42 17.72
N LEU A 98 -2.95 -20.55 18.53
CA LEU A 98 -2.33 -20.09 19.77
C LEU A 98 -2.25 -21.31 20.70
N GLN A 99 -1.03 -21.71 21.06
CA GLN A 99 -0.80 -22.75 22.09
C GLN A 99 -1.16 -22.23 23.46
#